data_AF-A0A3D3CI10-F1
#
_entry.id   AF-A0A3D3CI10-F1
#
_cell.length_a   1.000
_cell.length_b   1.000
_cell.length_c   1.000
_cell.angle_alpha   90.00
_cell.angle_beta   90.00
_cell.angle_gamma   90.00
#
_symmetry.space_group_name_H-M   'P 1'
#
loop_
_entity.id
_entity.type
_entity.pdbx_description
1 polymer ?
#
loop_
_entity_poly.entity_id
_entity_poly.type
_entity_poly.pdbx_seq_one_letter_code
_entity_poly.pdbx_strand_id
1 'polypeptide(L)'
;KFSEWVWTISGNTANYFAGYNQFQNLTVGGRKRDGSDGTNELSYICLRATESMKTHQPGLSVRIAADCPEEFLMAVSKLVSTGMGFPAIHNDQAGAQMLLQAGYEPEDARDWNNCGCVVPHFRKTGEWTSAVNVNFGAALEYALNEGKSRLTGELMGLP
;
A
#
# COMPACT_ATOMS: atom_id res chain seq x y z
N LYS A 1 -18.21 -2.19 -9.97
CA LYS A 1 -18.26 -0.79 -9.48
C LYS A 1 -16.88 -0.20 -9.20
N PHE A 2 -16.09 -0.70 -8.24
CA PHE A 2 -14.74 -0.15 -7.98
C PHE A 2 -13.82 -0.16 -9.21
N SER A 3 -13.88 -1.24 -10.01
CA SER A 3 -13.12 -1.35 -11.28
C SER A 3 -13.66 -0.50 -12.45
N GLU A 4 -14.75 0.25 -12.27
CA GLU A 4 -15.34 1.08 -13.33
C GLU A 4 -14.89 2.54 -13.26
N TRP A 5 -14.26 2.96 -12.15
CA TRP A 5 -13.82 4.34 -11.98
C TRP A 5 -12.51 4.59 -12.72
N VAL A 6 -12.33 5.81 -13.22
CA VAL A 6 -11.19 6.17 -14.07
C VAL A 6 -10.61 7.52 -13.65
N TRP A 7 -9.31 7.51 -13.39
CA TRP A 7 -8.47 8.67 -13.16
C TRP A 7 -7.75 9.02 -14.47
N THR A 8 -8.09 10.17 -15.02
CA THR A 8 -7.50 10.68 -16.26
C THR A 8 -6.20 11.41 -15.96
N ILE A 9 -5.11 10.95 -16.58
CA ILE A 9 -3.76 11.51 -16.43
C ILE A 9 -3.14 11.77 -17.80
N SER A 10 -2.16 12.66 -17.84
CA SER A 10 -1.42 12.97 -19.06
C SER A 10 -0.59 11.77 -19.55
N GLY A 11 -0.28 11.74 -20.85
CA GLY A 11 0.43 10.62 -21.48
C GLY A 11 1.82 10.33 -20.88
N ASN A 12 2.56 11.37 -20.46
CA ASN A 12 3.84 11.19 -19.77
C ASN A 12 3.66 10.59 -18.36
N THR A 13 2.64 11.01 -17.62
CA THR A 13 2.31 10.52 -16.27
C THR A 13 1.80 9.08 -16.30
N ALA A 14 1.14 8.67 -17.39
CA ALA A 14 0.66 7.30 -17.56
C ALA A 14 1.78 6.25 -17.53
N ASN A 15 3.02 6.61 -17.89
CA ASN A 15 4.17 5.71 -17.77
C ASN A 15 4.60 5.46 -16.32
N TYR A 16 4.30 6.38 -15.41
CA TYR A 16 4.60 6.25 -13.97
C TYR A 16 3.47 5.56 -13.20
N PHE A 17 2.22 5.75 -13.64
CA PHE A 17 1.02 5.20 -13.00
C PHE A 17 0.22 4.31 -13.98
N ALA A 18 0.92 3.37 -14.61
CA ALA A 18 0.35 2.51 -15.64
C ALA A 18 -0.75 1.58 -15.07
N GLY A 19 -1.69 1.18 -15.94
CA GLY A 19 -2.69 0.15 -15.63
C GLY A 19 -4.05 0.67 -15.16
N TYR A 20 -4.40 1.92 -15.49
CA TYR A 20 -5.72 2.52 -15.18
C TYR A 20 -6.10 2.41 -13.69
N ASN A 21 -5.09 2.45 -12.81
CA ASN A 21 -5.26 2.19 -11.39
C ASN A 21 -5.84 3.43 -10.68
N GLN A 22 -6.80 3.18 -9.80
CA GLN A 22 -7.52 4.19 -9.03
C GLN A 22 -7.09 4.27 -7.58
N PHE A 23 -6.20 3.35 -7.18
CA PHE A 23 -5.62 3.31 -5.84
C PHE A 23 -6.71 3.25 -4.74
N GLN A 24 -7.82 2.56 -5.03
CA GLN A 24 -8.82 2.24 -4.03
C GLN A 24 -8.30 1.05 -3.21
N ASN A 25 -8.34 1.16 -1.88
CA ASN A 25 -7.80 0.12 -1.00
C ASN A 25 -8.85 -0.32 0.01
N LEU A 26 -9.02 -1.63 0.13
CA LEU A 26 -9.80 -2.30 1.17
C LEU A 26 -8.81 -3.01 2.08
N THR A 27 -8.81 -2.67 3.37
CA THR A 27 -7.94 -3.30 4.37
C THR A 27 -8.76 -4.18 5.32
N VAL A 28 -8.29 -5.41 5.58
CA VAL A 28 -8.90 -6.34 6.55
C VAL A 28 -7.82 -6.93 7.48
N GLY A 29 -8.24 -7.55 8.60
CA GLY A 29 -7.34 -8.12 9.61
C GLY A 29 -6.73 -7.06 10.54
N GLY A 30 -5.59 -7.38 11.14
CA GLY A 30 -4.86 -6.53 12.07
C GLY A 30 -5.44 -6.52 13.48
N ARG A 31 -5.22 -5.43 14.22
CA ARG A 31 -5.77 -5.20 15.56
C ARG A 31 -6.89 -4.19 15.54
N LYS A 32 -7.82 -4.35 16.49
CA LYS A 32 -8.81 -3.33 16.86
C LYS A 32 -8.16 -2.24 17.73
N ARG A 33 -8.89 -1.13 17.94
CA ARG A 33 -8.46 -0.02 18.82
C ARG A 33 -8.05 -0.48 20.22
N ASP A 34 -8.79 -1.44 20.78
CA ASP A 34 -8.54 -2.03 22.11
C ASP A 34 -7.34 -3.01 22.15
N GLY A 35 -6.72 -3.29 21.00
CA GLY A 35 -5.59 -4.21 20.88
C GLY A 35 -5.98 -5.68 20.70
N SER A 36 -7.27 -6.02 20.69
CA SER A 36 -7.74 -7.36 20.35
C SER A 36 -7.59 -7.65 18.85
N ASP A 37 -7.62 -8.94 18.49
CA ASP A 37 -7.60 -9.36 17.08
C ASP A 37 -8.77 -8.74 16.29
N GLY A 38 -8.48 -8.19 15.13
CA GLY A 38 -9.42 -7.55 14.21
C GLY A 38 -10.03 -8.51 13.20
N THR A 39 -9.56 -9.75 13.14
CA THR A 39 -10.06 -10.77 12.21
C THR A 39 -11.50 -11.13 12.55
N ASN A 40 -12.33 -11.24 11.52
CA ASN A 40 -13.75 -11.56 11.67
C ASN A 40 -14.29 -12.22 10.39
N GLU A 41 -15.56 -12.64 10.40
CA GLU A 41 -16.20 -13.31 9.26
C GLU A 41 -16.11 -12.49 7.95
N LEU A 42 -16.27 -11.16 8.02
CA LEU A 42 -16.17 -10.29 6.85
C LEU A 42 -14.76 -10.31 6.25
N SER A 43 -13.72 -10.47 7.07
CA SER A 43 -12.34 -10.59 6.58
C SER A 43 -12.22 -11.77 5.61
N TYR A 44 -12.78 -12.93 5.97
CA TYR A 44 -12.79 -14.12 5.09
C TYR A 44 -13.70 -13.95 3.88
N ILE A 45 -14.85 -13.28 4.03
CA ILE A 45 -15.73 -12.96 2.90
C ILE A 45 -14.99 -12.09 1.88
N CYS A 46 -14.24 -11.08 2.32
CA CYS A 46 -13.43 -10.24 1.44
C CYS A 46 -12.36 -11.05 0.70
N LEU A 47 -11.63 -11.96 1.38
CA LEU A 47 -10.65 -12.84 0.73
C LEU A 47 -11.30 -13.68 -0.37
N ARG A 48 -12.44 -14.34 -0.08
CA ARG A 48 -13.17 -15.17 -1.04
C ARG A 48 -13.76 -14.36 -2.19
N ALA A 49 -14.27 -13.16 -1.91
CA ALA A 49 -14.80 -12.26 -2.93
C ALA A 49 -13.70 -11.84 -3.91
N THR A 50 -12.50 -11.51 -3.41
CA THR A 50 -11.35 -11.21 -4.27
C THR A 50 -10.95 -12.40 -5.14
N GLU A 51 -10.83 -13.61 -4.56
CA GLU A 51 -10.56 -14.85 -5.29
C GLU A 51 -11.60 -15.11 -6.40
N SER A 52 -12.88 -14.84 -6.12
CA SER A 52 -13.99 -15.17 -7.01
C SER A 52 -14.18 -14.14 -8.13
N MET A 53 -14.10 -12.84 -7.81
CA MET A 53 -14.45 -11.77 -8.74
C MET A 53 -13.36 -11.52 -9.78
N LYS A 54 -12.09 -11.75 -9.43
CA LYS A 54 -10.95 -11.60 -10.36
C LYS A 54 -10.88 -10.25 -11.07
N THR A 55 -11.30 -9.20 -10.36
CA THR A 55 -11.20 -7.81 -10.80
C THR A 55 -9.97 -7.13 -10.21
N HIS A 56 -9.38 -6.19 -10.94
CA HIS A 56 -8.18 -5.47 -10.51
C HIS A 56 -8.40 -4.45 -9.36
N GLN A 57 -9.65 -4.09 -9.06
CA GLN A 57 -10.02 -3.16 -7.99
C GLN A 57 -11.21 -3.68 -7.16
N PRO A 58 -11.29 -3.34 -5.86
CA PRO A 58 -10.32 -2.54 -5.12
C PRO A 58 -9.04 -3.33 -4.83
N GLY A 59 -7.93 -2.64 -4.59
CA GLY A 59 -6.77 -3.27 -3.98
C GLY A 59 -7.15 -3.88 -2.63
N LEU A 60 -6.70 -5.11 -2.38
CA LEU A 60 -6.95 -5.79 -1.10
C LEU A 60 -5.65 -5.82 -0.28
N SER A 61 -5.69 -5.20 0.89
CA SER A 61 -4.64 -5.27 1.89
C SER A 61 -5.07 -6.13 3.07
N VAL A 62 -4.13 -6.90 3.61
CA VAL A 62 -4.32 -7.63 4.87
C VAL A 62 -3.27 -7.17 5.88
N ARG A 63 -3.73 -6.87 7.09
CA ARG A 63 -2.87 -6.57 8.23
C ARG A 63 -2.65 -7.86 9.02
N ILE A 64 -1.40 -8.24 9.23
CA ILE A 64 -1.02 -9.46 9.95
C ILE A 64 -0.31 -9.08 11.25
N ALA A 65 -0.94 -9.40 12.37
CA ALA A 65 -0.33 -9.37 13.69
C ALA A 65 0.40 -10.69 13.96
N ALA A 66 1.41 -10.68 14.85
CA ALA A 66 2.24 -11.85 15.14
C ALA A 66 1.45 -13.05 15.72
N ASP A 67 0.33 -12.76 16.37
CA ASP A 67 -0.59 -13.70 17.03
C ASP A 67 -1.97 -13.71 16.35
N CYS A 68 -2.05 -13.39 15.05
CA CYS A 68 -3.30 -13.53 14.32
C CYS A 68 -3.74 -15.00 14.26
N PRO A 69 -5.04 -15.29 14.08
CA PRO A 69 -5.52 -16.66 13.96
C PRO A 69 -4.82 -17.42 12.82
N GLU A 70 -4.44 -18.67 13.05
CA GLU A 70 -3.74 -19.50 12.06
C GLU A 70 -4.61 -19.71 10.82
N GLU A 71 -5.92 -19.89 11.00
CA GLU A 71 -6.86 -20.05 9.89
C GLU A 71 -6.93 -18.80 9.00
N PHE A 72 -6.70 -17.60 9.56
CA PHE A 72 -6.63 -16.36 8.78
C PHE A 72 -5.38 -16.33 7.92
N LEU A 73 -4.23 -16.68 8.51
CA LEU A 73 -2.96 -16.75 7.78
C LEU A 73 -3.05 -17.77 6.63
N MET A 74 -3.64 -18.94 6.88
CA MET A 74 -3.86 -19.95 5.85
C MET A 74 -4.81 -19.48 4.73
N ALA A 75 -5.88 -18.75 5.08
CA ALA A 75 -6.78 -18.17 4.09
C ALA A 75 -6.09 -17.11 3.21
N VAL A 76 -5.22 -16.28 3.81
CA VAL A 76 -4.38 -15.32 3.07
C VAL A 76 -3.42 -16.04 2.14
N SER A 77 -2.70 -17.07 2.63
CA SER A 77 -1.79 -17.87 1.81
C SER A 77 -2.50 -18.58 0.65
N LYS A 78 -3.74 -19.06 0.87
CA LYS A 78 -4.57 -19.60 -0.21
C LYS A 78 -4.87 -18.55 -1.28
N LEU A 79 -5.20 -17.31 -0.89
CA LEU A 79 -5.43 -16.25 -1.87
C LEU A 79 -4.15 -15.96 -2.68
N VAL A 80 -2.99 -15.89 -2.02
CA VAL A 80 -1.69 -15.71 -2.71
C VAL A 80 -1.44 -16.81 -3.75
N SER A 81 -1.75 -18.07 -3.42
CA SER A 81 -1.51 -19.21 -4.33
C SER A 81 -2.35 -19.20 -5.61
N THR A 82 -3.39 -18.36 -5.68
CA THR A 82 -4.19 -18.16 -6.90
C THR A 82 -3.43 -17.44 -8.02
N GLY A 83 -2.30 -16.79 -7.70
CA GLY A 83 -1.47 -16.06 -8.66
C GLY A 83 -2.03 -14.71 -9.13
N MET A 84 -3.04 -14.18 -8.44
CA MET A 84 -3.71 -12.93 -8.84
C MET A 84 -2.94 -11.65 -8.45
N GLY A 85 -1.84 -11.76 -7.71
CA GLY A 85 -1.12 -10.61 -7.15
C GLY A 85 -1.74 -10.02 -5.88
N PHE A 86 -2.79 -10.65 -5.34
CA PHE A 86 -3.43 -10.28 -4.08
C PHE A 86 -3.14 -11.30 -2.96
N PRO A 87 -3.26 -10.89 -1.68
CA PRO A 87 -3.40 -9.52 -1.21
C PRO A 87 -2.03 -8.83 -1.02
N ALA A 88 -2.03 -7.52 -0.78
CA ALA A 88 -0.89 -6.83 -0.18
C ALA A 88 -0.82 -7.20 1.32
N ILE A 89 0.29 -7.79 1.76
CA ILE A 89 0.45 -8.27 3.14
C ILE A 89 1.28 -7.27 3.93
N HIS A 90 0.72 -6.75 5.02
CA HIS A 90 1.35 -5.73 5.86
C HIS A 90 1.54 -6.25 7.28
N ASN A 91 2.74 -6.02 7.84
CA ASN A 91 2.98 -6.23 9.26
C ASN A 91 2.22 -5.19 10.07
N ASP A 92 1.34 -5.66 10.95
CA ASP A 92 0.44 -4.77 11.70
C ASP A 92 1.16 -3.83 12.66
N GLN A 93 2.17 -4.36 13.35
CA GLN A 93 2.97 -3.60 14.30
C GLN A 93 3.76 -2.50 13.60
N ALA A 94 4.35 -2.79 12.44
CA ALA A 94 5.11 -1.80 11.68
C ALA A 94 4.23 -0.61 11.27
N GLY A 95 3.04 -0.86 10.70
CA GLY A 95 2.12 0.21 10.32
C GLY A 95 1.64 1.04 11.51
N ALA A 96 1.32 0.40 12.63
CA ALA A 96 0.95 1.10 13.85
C ALA A 96 2.10 1.97 14.40
N GLN A 97 3.35 1.48 14.37
CA GLN A 97 4.52 2.26 14.79
C GLN A 97 4.76 3.48 13.89
N MET A 98 4.51 3.38 12.58
CA MET A 98 4.60 4.53 11.67
C MET A 98 3.63 5.64 12.06
N LEU A 99 2.39 5.30 12.40
CA LEU A 99 1.39 6.29 12.84
C LEU A 99 1.69 6.84 14.24
N LEU A 100 2.18 6.02 15.17
CA LEU A 100 2.67 6.51 16.46
C LEU A 100 3.78 7.56 16.27
N GLN A 101 4.73 7.28 15.39
CA GLN A 101 5.82 8.21 15.07
C GLN A 101 5.31 9.49 14.37
N ALA A 102 4.20 9.41 13.65
CA ALA A 102 3.50 10.56 13.09
C ALA A 102 2.64 11.33 14.12
N GLY A 103 2.65 10.93 15.40
CA GLY A 103 2.00 11.64 16.50
C GLY A 103 0.53 11.25 16.75
N TYR A 104 0.08 10.11 16.23
CA TYR A 104 -1.28 9.61 16.50
C TYR A 104 -1.36 8.95 17.88
N GLU A 105 -2.55 9.04 18.49
CA GLU A 105 -2.85 8.31 19.72
C GLU A 105 -2.73 6.79 19.51
N PRO A 106 -2.25 6.01 20.51
CA PRO A 106 -2.03 4.58 20.34
C PRO A 106 -3.24 3.78 19.86
N GLU A 107 -4.45 4.14 20.29
CA GLU A 107 -5.68 3.49 19.82
C GLU A 107 -5.96 3.78 18.34
N ASP A 108 -5.70 5.00 17.89
CA ASP A 108 -5.91 5.42 16.50
C ASP A 108 -4.84 4.82 15.59
N ALA A 109 -3.59 4.74 16.08
CA ALA A 109 -2.50 4.08 15.39
C ALA A 109 -2.75 2.57 15.20
N ARG A 110 -3.51 1.91 16.09
CA ARG A 110 -3.95 0.51 15.90
C ARG A 110 -5.08 0.38 14.88
N ASP A 111 -5.87 1.41 14.62
CA ASP A 111 -7.07 1.38 13.78
C ASP A 111 -6.78 1.84 12.34
N TRP A 112 -5.62 1.45 11.84
CA TRP A 112 -5.09 1.97 10.58
C TRP A 112 -5.51 1.15 9.36
N ASN A 113 -5.56 1.78 8.20
CA ASN A 113 -5.81 1.15 6.92
C ASN A 113 -4.83 1.68 5.87
N ASN A 114 -4.65 0.97 4.76
CA ASN A 114 -3.88 1.52 3.66
C ASN A 114 -4.69 2.54 2.88
N CYS A 115 -4.03 3.63 2.49
CA CYS A 115 -4.48 4.53 1.44
C CYS A 115 -3.65 4.30 0.18
N GLY A 116 -4.33 4.12 -0.95
CA GLY A 116 -3.68 3.86 -2.21
C GLY A 116 -2.89 2.55 -2.23
N CYS A 117 -1.59 2.67 -2.54
CA CYS A 117 -0.71 1.51 -2.66
C CYS A 117 -0.47 0.84 -1.30
N VAL A 118 0.26 1.52 -0.40
CA VAL A 118 0.81 0.90 0.82
C VAL A 118 0.94 1.87 2.00
N VAL A 119 0.34 3.07 1.90
CA VAL A 119 0.55 4.13 2.88
C VAL A 119 -0.35 3.92 4.10
N PRO A 120 0.18 3.69 5.31
CA PRO A 120 -0.64 3.55 6.51
C PRO A 120 -1.32 4.88 6.83
N HIS A 121 -2.64 4.91 6.80
CA HIS A 121 -3.48 6.03 7.15
C HIS A 121 -4.42 5.66 8.29
N PHE A 122 -4.99 6.70 8.89
CA PHE A 122 -6.15 6.63 9.76
C PHE A 122 -7.22 7.59 9.23
N ARG A 123 -8.49 7.44 9.66
CA ARG A 123 -9.60 8.31 9.20
C ARG A 123 -9.39 9.82 9.43
N LYS A 124 -8.45 10.21 10.31
CA LYS A 124 -8.09 11.61 10.58
C LYS A 124 -6.87 12.10 9.77
N THR A 125 -6.27 11.24 8.94
CA THR A 125 -5.06 11.58 8.17
C THR A 125 -5.39 12.50 7.00
N GLY A 126 -4.84 13.71 7.03
CA GLY A 126 -4.89 14.69 5.93
C GLY A 126 -3.53 14.84 5.27
N GLU A 127 -3.04 13.78 4.62
CA GLU A 127 -1.70 13.70 4.04
C GLU A 127 -1.75 13.44 2.53
N TRP A 128 -0.84 14.05 1.78
CA TRP A 128 -0.57 13.70 0.39
C TRP A 128 0.65 12.79 0.35
N THR A 129 0.54 11.63 -0.32
CA THR A 129 1.64 10.65 -0.38
C THR A 129 2.93 11.25 -0.92
N SER A 130 2.85 12.05 -1.98
CA SER A 130 3.97 12.87 -2.46
C SER A 130 3.49 13.87 -3.50
N ALA A 131 4.23 14.98 -3.64
CA ALA A 131 4.13 15.87 -4.79
C ALA A 131 5.08 15.49 -5.94
N VAL A 132 6.20 14.81 -5.64
CA VAL A 132 7.25 14.45 -6.61
C VAL A 132 7.90 13.11 -6.26
N ASN A 133 8.30 12.34 -7.27
CA ASN A 133 9.07 11.11 -7.06
C ASN A 133 10.55 11.40 -7.28
N VAL A 134 11.40 10.83 -6.42
CA VAL A 134 12.87 10.95 -6.52
C VAL A 134 13.49 9.58 -6.75
N ASN A 135 14.60 9.53 -7.48
CA ASN A 135 15.35 8.31 -7.74
C ASN A 135 16.72 8.39 -7.06
N PHE A 136 16.94 7.59 -6.02
CA PHE A 136 18.23 7.56 -5.30
C PHE A 136 19.37 6.98 -6.14
N GLY A 137 19.09 6.11 -7.10
CA GLY A 137 20.08 5.64 -8.07
C GLY A 137 20.60 6.79 -8.94
N ALA A 138 19.70 7.69 -9.38
CA ALA A 138 20.10 8.89 -10.11
C ALA A 138 20.92 9.85 -9.24
N ALA A 139 20.55 10.02 -7.97
CA ALA A 139 21.32 10.83 -7.03
C ALA A 139 22.76 10.30 -6.85
N LEU A 140 22.92 8.98 -6.72
CA LEU A 140 24.23 8.33 -6.64
C LEU A 140 25.02 8.48 -7.94
N GLU A 141 24.37 8.28 -9.09
CA GLU A 141 24.98 8.48 -10.41
C GLU A 141 25.55 9.89 -10.55
N TYR A 142 24.77 10.91 -10.21
CA TYR A 142 25.20 12.30 -10.34
C TYR A 142 26.36 12.62 -9.39
N ALA A 143 26.35 12.09 -8.16
CA ALA A 143 27.45 12.27 -7.22
C ALA A 143 28.77 11.64 -7.72
N LEU A 144 28.69 10.55 -8.49
CA LEU A 144 29.86 9.83 -9.01
C LEU A 144 30.29 10.29 -10.41
N ASN A 145 29.49 11.13 -11.08
CA ASN A 145 29.68 11.54 -12.46
C ASN A 145 29.62 13.06 -12.64
N GLU A 146 30.16 13.82 -11.65
CA GLU A 146 30.26 15.29 -11.68
C GLU A 146 28.94 15.97 -12.07
N GLY A 147 27.84 15.49 -11.47
CA GLY A 147 26.50 16.00 -11.71
C GLY A 147 25.85 15.60 -13.03
N LYS A 148 26.55 14.90 -13.93
CA LYS A 148 26.04 14.61 -15.29
C LYS A 148 25.24 13.32 -15.33
N SER A 149 24.07 13.36 -15.97
CA SER A 149 23.34 12.15 -16.30
C SER A 149 24.06 11.36 -17.39
N ARG A 150 24.19 10.06 -17.21
CA ARG A 150 24.72 9.13 -18.22
C ARG A 150 23.74 8.86 -19.35
N LEU A 151 22.45 9.09 -19.12
CA LEU A 151 21.40 8.86 -20.11
C LEU A 151 21.28 10.03 -21.09
N THR A 152 21.35 11.27 -20.59
CA THR A 152 21.18 12.48 -21.42
C THR A 152 22.49 13.23 -21.67
N GLY A 153 23.51 13.05 -20.83
CA GLY A 153 24.75 13.85 -20.84
C GLY A 153 24.60 15.22 -20.16
N GLU A 154 23.40 15.59 -19.73
CA GLU A 154 23.10 16.90 -19.15
C GLU A 154 23.52 16.99 -17.67
N LEU A 155 23.85 18.20 -17.20
CA LEU A 155 24.13 18.47 -15.79
C LEU A 155 22.81 18.53 -15.01
N MET A 156 22.53 17.48 -14.23
CA MET A 156 21.29 17.27 -13.49
C MET A 156 21.47 17.28 -11.97
N GLY A 157 22.69 17.03 -11.50
CA GLY A 157 23.08 17.12 -10.09
C GLY A 157 24.03 18.29 -9.84
N LEU A 158 24.56 18.35 -8.61
CA LEU A 158 25.63 19.27 -8.26
C LEU A 158 26.93 18.84 -8.97
N PRO A 159 27.73 19.78 -9.48
CA PRO A 159 29.04 19.49 -10.04
C PRO A 159 30.02 18.97 -8.98
#